data_AF-A0A7R8WVP2-F1
#
_entry.id   AF-A0A7R8WVP2-F1
#
_cell.length_a   1.000
_cell.length_b   1.000
_cell.length_c   1.000
_cell.angle_alpha   90.00
_cell.angle_beta   90.00
_cell.angle_gamma   90.00
#
_symmetry.space_group_name_H-M   'P 1'
#
loop_
_entity.id
_entity.type
_entity.pdbx_description
1 polymer ?
#
loop_
_entity_poly.entity_id
_entity_poly.type
_entity_poly.pdbx_seq_one_letter_code
_entity_poly.pdbx_strand_id
1 'polypeptide(L)'
;MKEMYSKWIKKWAQEEGFLTCGISKAEFLEDEAPRLEQWLKANHHGEMSYMANHFDKRLNPTLLVPGAKSVVSLLFNYYPEPHTYGELKISRYAF
;
A
#
# COMPACT_ATOMS: atom_id res chain seq x y z
N MET A 1 -20.52 16.53 -2.06
CA MET A 1 -19.47 16.26 -3.08
C MET A 1 -18.52 15.15 -2.65
N LYS A 2 -17.61 15.36 -1.68
CA LYS A 2 -16.61 14.34 -1.27
C LYS A 2 -17.21 13.00 -0.80
N GLU A 3 -18.28 13.04 0.00
CA GLU A 3 -18.94 11.84 0.50
C GLU A 3 -19.60 11.01 -0.61
N MET A 4 -20.19 11.68 -1.61
CA MET A 4 -20.78 11.03 -2.78
C MET A 4 -19.73 10.27 -3.59
N TYR A 5 -18.59 10.90 -3.90
CA TYR A 5 -17.48 10.23 -4.60
C TYR A 5 -16.89 9.09 -3.78
N SER A 6 -16.75 9.25 -2.45
CA SER A 6 -16.27 8.16 -1.60
C SER A 6 -17.20 6.95 -1.64
N LYS A 7 -18.53 7.15 -1.62
CA LYS A 7 -19.51 6.06 -1.71
C LYS A 7 -19.46 5.40 -3.08
N TRP A 8 -19.39 6.20 -4.15
CA TRP A 8 -19.31 5.69 -5.51
C TRP A 8 -18.03 4.87 -5.77
N ILE A 9 -16.85 5.38 -5.39
CA ILE A 9 -15.57 4.68 -5.55
C ILE A 9 -15.57 3.34 -4.78
N LYS A 10 -16.07 3.33 -3.54
CA LYS A 10 -16.13 2.11 -2.73
C LYS A 10 -17.08 1.08 -3.33
N LYS A 11 -18.24 1.54 -3.83
CA LYS A 11 -19.20 0.67 -4.53
C LYS A 11 -18.57 0.07 -5.78
N TRP A 12 -17.96 0.91 -6.62
CA TRP A 12 -17.32 0.44 -7.85
C TRP A 12 -16.19 -0.55 -7.57
N ALA A 13 -15.34 -0.29 -6.59
CA ALA A 13 -14.28 -1.23 -6.19
C ALA A 13 -14.84 -2.61 -5.77
N GLN A 14 -15.98 -2.64 -5.07
CA GLN A 14 -16.64 -3.89 -4.73
C GLN A 14 -17.19 -4.61 -5.96
N GLU A 15 -17.78 -3.88 -6.91
CA GLU A 15 -18.29 -4.42 -8.18
C GLU A 15 -17.16 -5.00 -9.05
N GLU A 16 -15.96 -4.42 -9.01
CA GLU A 16 -14.75 -4.93 -9.69
C GLU A 16 -14.06 -6.08 -8.93
N GLY A 17 -14.62 -6.56 -7.81
CA GLY A 17 -14.13 -7.74 -7.09
C GLY A 17 -13.08 -7.49 -6.01
N PHE A 18 -12.81 -6.23 -5.64
CA PHE A 18 -11.96 -5.95 -4.46
C PHE A 18 -12.72 -6.25 -3.16
N LEU A 19 -12.05 -6.89 -2.21
CA LEU A 19 -12.63 -7.22 -0.91
C LEU A 19 -12.92 -5.97 -0.07
N THR A 20 -12.08 -4.95 -0.17
CA THR A 20 -12.20 -3.72 0.62
C THR A 20 -11.60 -2.54 -0.13
N CYS A 21 -12.20 -1.37 0.07
CA CYS A 21 -11.71 -0.09 -0.44
C CYS A 21 -11.68 0.95 0.68
N GLY A 22 -10.48 1.41 1.03
CA GLY A 22 -10.20 2.48 1.97
C GLY A 22 -9.83 3.77 1.24
N ILE A 23 -10.18 4.92 1.81
CA ILE A 23 -9.77 6.23 1.28
C ILE A 23 -9.23 7.04 2.45
N SER A 24 -8.00 7.51 2.31
CA SER A 24 -7.31 8.37 3.28
C SER A 24 -6.92 9.69 2.63
N LYS A 25 -6.59 10.71 3.44
CA LYS A 25 -6.03 11.96 2.92
C LYS A 25 -4.60 11.74 2.45
N ALA A 26 -4.24 12.39 1.34
CA ALA A 26 -2.85 12.49 0.92
C ALA A 26 -2.20 13.66 1.67
N GLU A 27 -1.53 13.36 2.78
CA GLU A 27 -0.84 14.33 3.63
C GLU A 27 0.44 13.73 4.20
N PHE A 28 1.24 14.55 4.89
CA PHE A 28 2.45 14.08 5.53
C PHE A 28 2.10 13.14 6.70
N LEU A 29 2.76 11.99 6.74
CA LEU A 29 2.53 10.93 7.74
C LEU A 29 3.35 11.20 9.00
N GLU A 30 2.89 12.13 9.84
CA GLU A 30 3.58 12.57 11.06
C GLU A 30 3.91 11.42 12.01
N ASP A 31 2.96 10.53 12.27
CA ASP A 31 3.12 9.40 13.21
C ASP A 31 4.08 8.32 12.67
N GLU A 32 4.18 8.17 11.34
CA GLU A 32 5.00 7.14 10.71
C GLU A 32 6.44 7.62 10.44
N ALA A 33 6.65 8.93 10.33
CA ALA A 33 7.96 9.55 10.13
C ALA A 33 9.02 9.09 11.16
N PRO A 34 8.79 9.21 12.49
CA PRO A 34 9.78 8.78 13.48
C PRO A 34 9.98 7.26 13.48
N ARG A 35 8.94 6.48 13.15
CA ARG A 35 9.03 5.02 13.09
C ARG A 35 9.90 4.56 11.94
N LEU A 36 9.72 5.14 10.74
CA LEU A 36 10.55 4.86 9.58
C LEU A 36 12.00 5.26 9.84
N GLU A 37 12.22 6.44 10.44
CA GLU A 37 13.56 6.90 10.77
C GLU A 37 14.26 5.95 11.75
N GLN A 38 13.58 5.52 12.83
CA GLN A 38 14.12 4.57 13.80
C GLN A 38 14.41 3.21 13.14
N TRP A 39 13.51 2.72 12.30
CA TRP A 39 13.68 1.45 11.59
C TRP A 39 14.87 1.48 10.62
N LEU A 40 15.08 2.60 9.91
CA LEU A 40 16.25 2.80 9.05
C LEU A 40 17.55 2.89 9.85
N LYS A 41 17.57 3.67 10.94
CA LYS A 41 18.74 3.79 11.84
C LYS A 41 19.13 2.48 12.49
N ALA A 42 18.17 1.61 12.78
CA ALA A 42 18.39 0.27 13.31
C ALA A 42 18.83 -0.76 12.24
N ASN A 43 19.07 -0.33 10.99
CA ASN A 43 19.46 -1.18 9.87
C ASN A 43 18.48 -2.34 9.58
N HIS A 44 17.20 -2.18 9.92
CA HIS A 44 16.19 -3.22 9.73
C HIS A 44 15.81 -3.45 8.24
N HIS A 45 16.32 -2.62 7.33
CA HIS A 45 16.16 -2.81 5.89
C HIS A 45 17.08 -3.88 5.31
N GLY A 46 18.05 -4.40 6.08
CA GLY A 46 19.00 -5.39 5.60
C GLY A 46 19.73 -4.89 4.36
N GLU A 47 19.65 -5.64 3.26
CA GLU A 47 20.29 -5.27 2.00
C GLU A 47 19.46 -4.32 1.12
N MET A 48 18.23 -3.98 1.54
CA MET A 48 17.32 -3.09 0.79
C MET A 48 17.73 -1.62 0.93
N SER A 49 18.93 -1.24 0.51
CA SER A 49 19.46 0.13 0.60
C SER A 49 18.54 1.18 -0.02
N TYR A 50 17.75 0.81 -1.03
CA TYR A 50 16.74 1.68 -1.64
C TYR A 50 15.64 2.14 -0.67
N MET A 51 15.46 1.46 0.48
CA MET A 51 14.51 1.85 1.52
C MET A 51 14.89 3.18 2.17
N ALA A 52 16.18 3.52 2.23
CA ALA A 52 16.65 4.81 2.71
C ALA A 52 16.47 5.94 1.67
N ASN A 53 16.33 5.59 0.38
CA ASN A 53 16.16 6.58 -0.68
C ASN A 53 14.80 7.26 -0.60
N HIS A 54 14.76 8.53 -1.01
CA HIS A 54 13.54 9.33 -1.17
C HIS A 54 12.65 9.36 0.09
N PHE A 55 13.27 9.48 1.28
CA PHE A 55 12.59 9.47 2.57
C PHE A 55 11.33 10.35 2.61
N ASP A 56 11.43 11.62 2.19
CA ASP A 56 10.31 12.56 2.19
C ASP A 56 9.13 12.10 1.32
N LYS A 57 9.41 11.46 0.18
CA LYS A 57 8.37 10.95 -0.73
C LYS A 57 7.65 9.73 -0.16
N ARG A 58 8.28 8.97 0.76
CA ARG A 58 7.64 7.85 1.47
C ARG A 58 6.66 8.32 2.53
N LEU A 59 6.91 9.50 3.10
CA LEU A 59 6.08 10.10 4.14
C LEU A 59 5.06 11.08 3.60
N ASN A 60 5.21 11.55 2.36
CA ASN A 60 4.29 12.51 1.77
C ASN A 60 3.88 12.12 0.34
N PRO A 61 2.71 11.48 0.17
CA PRO A 61 2.19 11.12 -1.15
C PRO A 61 2.02 12.31 -2.10
N THR A 62 1.87 13.54 -1.59
CA THR A 62 1.72 14.75 -2.43
C THR A 62 3.01 15.12 -3.18
N LEU A 63 4.17 14.62 -2.73
CA LEU A 63 5.45 14.76 -3.42
C LEU A 63 5.67 13.70 -4.52
N LEU A 64 4.87 12.62 -4.52
CA LEU A 64 4.87 11.61 -5.58
C LEU A 64 3.98 12.05 -6.75
N VAL A 65 2.78 12.54 -6.45
CA VAL A 65 1.82 13.02 -7.45
C VAL A 65 1.39 14.45 -7.08
N PRO A 66 1.87 15.47 -7.81
CA PRO A 66 1.51 16.86 -7.53
C PRO A 66 -0.01 17.07 -7.52
N GLY A 67 -0.52 17.70 -6.47
CA GLY A 67 -1.94 17.98 -6.32
C GLY A 67 -2.78 16.82 -5.79
N ALA A 68 -2.18 15.66 -5.48
CA ALA A 68 -2.89 14.56 -4.83
C ALA A 68 -3.59 15.02 -3.55
N LYS A 69 -4.86 14.59 -3.37
CA LYS A 69 -5.69 14.93 -2.20
C LYS A 69 -6.09 13.72 -1.37
N SER A 70 -6.06 12.54 -1.98
CA SER A 70 -6.53 11.30 -1.37
C SER A 70 -5.67 10.14 -1.86
N VAL A 71 -5.53 9.12 -1.03
CA VAL A 71 -5.00 7.80 -1.42
C VAL A 71 -6.14 6.80 -1.33
N VAL A 72 -6.35 6.03 -2.40
CA VAL A 72 -7.33 4.94 -2.45
C VAL A 72 -6.57 3.63 -2.28
N SER A 73 -6.89 2.87 -1.25
CA SER A 73 -6.26 1.59 -0.92
C SER A 73 -7.24 0.45 -1.15
N LEU A 74 -6.81 -0.57 -1.89
CA LEU A 74 -7.63 -1.73 -2.26
C LEU A 74 -7.06 -3.00 -1.63
N LEU A 75 -7.95 -3.86 -1.15
CA LEU A 75 -7.60 -5.21 -0.70
C LEU A 75 -8.07 -6.23 -1.74
N PHE A 76 -7.15 -7.04 -2.23
CA PHE A 76 -7.43 -8.11 -3.17
C PHE A 76 -6.98 -9.46 -2.59
N ASN A 77 -7.84 -10.48 -2.70
CA ASN A 77 -7.47 -11.83 -2.31
C ASN A 77 -6.78 -12.52 -3.48
N TYR A 78 -5.45 -12.63 -3.41
CA TYR A 78 -4.65 -13.35 -4.40
C TYR A 78 -4.44 -14.82 -4.04
N TYR A 79 -5.18 -15.38 -3.07
CA TYR A 79 -4.99 -16.77 -2.67
C TYR A 79 -5.21 -17.71 -3.87
N PRO A 80 -4.18 -18.44 -4.31
CA PRO A 80 -4.28 -19.27 -5.50
C PRO A 80 -5.16 -20.50 -5.22
N GLU A 81 -5.77 -21.05 -6.26
CA GLU A 81 -6.42 -22.35 -6.13
C GLU A 81 -5.41 -23.42 -5.66
N PRO A 82 -5.85 -24.43 -4.89
CA PRO A 82 -4.97 -25.51 -4.46
C PRO A 82 -4.31 -26.17 -5.68
N HIS A 83 -2.98 -26.11 -5.74
CA HIS A 83 -2.20 -26.72 -6.81
C HIS A 83 -0.98 -27.43 -6.23
N THR A 84 -0.72 -28.64 -6.72
CA THR A 84 0.36 -29.50 -6.23
C THR A 84 1.58 -29.36 -7.14
N TYR A 85 2.61 -28.64 -6.69
CA TYR A 85 3.85 -28.44 -7.45
C TYR A 85 4.89 -29.52 -7.10
N GLY A 86 4.55 -30.78 -7.37
CA GLY A 86 5.41 -31.91 -7.00
C GLY A 86 5.81 -31.83 -5.52
N GLU A 87 7.11 -31.97 -5.24
CA GLU A 87 7.68 -31.89 -3.89
C GLU A 87 8.09 -30.47 -3.46
N LEU A 88 8.04 -29.48 -4.36
CA LEU A 88 8.52 -28.13 -4.09
C LEU A 88 7.42 -27.23 -3.51
N LYS A 89 7.80 -26.36 -2.57
CA LYS A 89 6.91 -25.34 -2.00
C LYS A 89 7.16 -23.99 -2.67
N ILE A 90 6.14 -23.47 -3.33
CA ILE A 90 6.13 -22.12 -3.91
C ILE A 90 5.30 -21.21 -3.02
N SER A 91 5.77 -19.98 -2.80
CA SER A 91 5.02 -18.97 -2.03
C SER A 91 3.73 -18.57 -2.75
N ARG A 92 2.63 -18.40 -2.01
CA ARG A 92 1.31 -18.10 -2.60
C ARG A 92 1.21 -16.77 -3.34
N TYR A 93 2.08 -15.80 -3.04
CA TYR A 93 2.11 -14.51 -3.72
C TYR A 93 2.84 -14.53 -5.07
N ALA A 94 3.42 -15.68 -5.46
CA ALA A 94 4.15 -15.83 -6.71
C ALA A 94 3.28 -16.38 -7.86
N PHE A 95 1.96 -16.44 -7.66
CA PHE A 95 0.95 -16.79 -8.67
C PHE A 95 0.23 -15.53 -9.13
#